data_AF-A0A1F8UZN4-F1
#
_entry.id   AF-A0A1F8UZN4-F1
#
_cell.length_a   1.000
_cell.length_b   1.000
_cell.length_c   1.000
_cell.angle_alpha   90.00
_cell.angle_beta   90.00
_cell.angle_gamma   90.00
#
_symmetry.space_group_name_H-M   'P 1'
#
loop_
_entity.id
_entity.type
_entity.pdbx_description
1 polymer ?
#
loop_
_entity_poly.entity_id
_entity_poly.type
_entity_poly.pdbx_seq_one_letter_code
_entity_poly.pdbx_strand_id
1 'polypeptide(L)' 'MQDTKIEGNIVADYYIGPTHIMVSDAYYRDKTKEEIDRIWDRVTQIAWNIVLSERAKGRTDI' A
#
# COMPACT_ATOMS: atom_id res chain seq x y z
N MET A 1 13.41 0.36 17.86
CA MET A 1 12.68 0.39 16.57
C MET A 1 13.72 0.75 15.53
N GLN A 2 13.90 -0.08 14.49
CA GLN A 2 14.88 0.23 13.44
C GLN A 2 14.39 1.50 12.73
N ASP A 3 15.22 2.54 12.71
CA ASP A 3 15.00 3.71 11.85
C ASP A 3 15.14 3.27 10.40
N THR A 4 14.08 2.70 9.84
CA THR A 4 13.99 2.49 8.40
C THR A 4 13.94 3.88 7.78
N LYS A 5 15.07 4.31 7.21
CA LYS A 5 15.18 5.59 6.52
C LYS A 5 14.32 5.51 5.25
N ILE A 6 13.08 5.99 5.34
CA ILE A 6 12.17 6.04 4.19
C ILE A 6 12.62 7.22 3.32
N GLU A 7 13.04 6.93 2.10
CA GLU A 7 13.33 7.96 1.11
C GLU A 7 12.02 8.62 0.67
N GLY A 8 12.03 9.94 0.44
CA GLY A 8 10.86 10.71 -0.01
C GLY A 8 9.92 11.14 1.11
N ASN A 9 8.86 11.85 0.74
CA ASN A 9 7.81 12.26 1.67
C ASN A 9 6.77 11.14 1.80
N ILE A 10 6.36 10.86 3.03
CA ILE A 10 5.20 10.01 3.28
C ILE A 10 3.95 10.79 2.87
N VAL A 11 3.25 10.29 1.86
CA VAL A 11 2.02 10.90 1.34
C VAL A 11 0.77 10.21 1.89
N ALA A 12 0.90 8.99 2.40
CA ALA A 12 -0.18 8.32 3.10
C ALA A 12 0.36 7.30 4.12
N ASP A 13 -0.39 7.13 5.20
CA ASP A 13 -0.08 6.25 6.32
C ASP A 13 -1.37 5.51 6.72
N TYR A 14 -1.34 4.17 6.68
CA TYR A 14 -2.50 3.32 6.91
C TYR A 14 -2.18 2.20 7.90
N TYR A 15 -3.17 1.86 8.72
CA TYR A 15 -3.14 0.71 9.61
C TYR A 15 -4.26 -0.27 9.25
N ILE A 16 -3.90 -1.53 9.06
CA ILE A 16 -4.84 -2.65 8.85
C ILE A 16 -4.50 -3.72 9.89
N GLY A 17 -5.23 -3.73 11.00
CA GLY A 17 -4.89 -4.56 12.15
C GLY A 17 -3.45 -4.30 12.64
N PRO A 18 -2.59 -5.33 12.76
CA PRO A 18 -1.18 -5.15 13.13
C PRO A 18 -0.28 -4.70 11.95
N THR A 19 -0.81 -4.61 10.73
CA THR A 19 -0.04 -4.21 9.54
C THR A 19 -0.03 -2.69 9.41
N HIS A 20 1.17 -2.12 9.28
CA HIS A 20 1.40 -0.70 9.02
C HIS A 20 1.90 -0.52 7.59
N ILE A 21 1.20 0.30 6.81
CA ILE A 21 1.50 0.57 5.39
C ILE A 21 1.79 2.06 5.25
N MET A 22 3.00 2.39 4.83
CA MET A 22 3.42 3.76 4.55
C MET A 22 3.66 3.91 3.04
N VAL A 23 3.06 4.94 2.44
CA VAL A 23 3.22 5.26 1.02
C VAL A 23 4.13 6.47 0.90
N SER A 24 5.28 6.32 0.23
CA SER A 24 6.23 7.41 -0.05
C SER A 24 6.15 7.88 -1.50
N ASP A 25 6.34 9.19 -1.72
CA ASP A 25 6.45 9.79 -3.05
C ASP A 25 7.81 9.56 -3.74
N ALA A 26 8.82 9.03 -3.05
CA ALA A 26 10.18 8.88 -3.61
C ALA A 26 10.21 8.10 -4.92
N TYR A 27 9.45 7.00 -4.99
CA TYR A 27 9.39 6.16 -6.19
C TYR A 27 8.70 6.86 -7.37
N TYR A 28 7.92 7.91 -7.10
CA TYR A 28 7.08 8.58 -8.08
C TYR A 28 7.62 9.93 -8.53
N ARG A 29 8.72 10.42 -7.93
CA ARG A 29 9.30 11.75 -8.25
C ARG A 29 9.64 11.91 -9.74
N ASP A 30 10.07 10.85 -10.39
CA ASP A 30 10.46 10.84 -11.81
C ASP A 30 9.45 10.10 -12.71
N LYS A 31 8.25 9.80 -12.19
CA LYS A 31 7.24 9.00 -12.91
C LYS A 31 6.17 9.85 -13.56
N THR A 32 5.73 9.43 -14.74
CA THR A 32 4.57 10.06 -15.37
C THR A 32 3.28 9.66 -14.66
N LYS A 33 2.20 10.43 -14.85
CA LYS A 33 0.90 10.13 -14.27
C LYS A 33 0.42 8.71 -14.64
N GLU A 34 0.65 8.29 -15.89
CA GLU A 34 0.27 6.95 -16.38
C GLU A 34 1.08 5.83 -15.73
N GLU A 35 2.32 6.10 -15.30
CA GLU A 35 3.12 5.14 -14.54
C GLU A 35 2.63 5.05 -13.09
N ILE A 36 2.29 6.18 -12.48
CA ILE A 36 1.70 6.26 -11.14
C ILE A 36 0.38 5.50 -11.09
N ASP A 37 -0.52 5.74 -12.05
CA ASP A 37 -1.84 5.10 -12.12
C ASP A 37 -1.71 3.57 -12.26
N ARG A 38 -0.78 3.08 -13.10
CA ARG A 38 -0.50 1.63 -13.23
C ARG A 38 -0.01 0.99 -11.94
N ILE A 39 0.77 1.72 -11.15
CA ILE A 39 1.26 1.23 -9.85
C ILE A 39 0.09 1.15 -8.86
N TRP A 40 -0.76 2.18 -8.82
CA TRP A 40 -1.96 2.18 -7.99
C TRP A 40 -2.94 1.06 -8.34
N ASP A 41 -3.17 0.81 -9.63
CA ASP A 41 -4.01 -0.30 -10.09
C ASP A 41 -3.48 -1.64 -9.56
N ARG A 42 -2.17 -1.85 -9.65
CA ARG A 42 -1.53 -3.07 -9.17
C ARG A 42 -1.61 -3.20 -7.64
N VAL A 43 -1.35 -2.14 -6.90
CA VAL A 43 -1.47 -2.12 -5.44
C VAL A 43 -2.92 -2.42 -5.02
N THR A 44 -3.89 -1.81 -5.70
CA THR A 44 -5.32 -2.01 -5.44
C THR A 44 -5.74 -3.46 -5.70
N GLN A 45 -5.29 -4.05 -6.81
CA GLN A 45 -5.54 -5.48 -7.10
C GLN A 45 -4.96 -6.40 -6.02
N ILE A 46 -3.74 -6.12 -5.54
CA ILE A 46 -3.11 -6.90 -4.47
C ILE A 46 -3.92 -6.78 -3.18
N ALA A 47 -4.28 -5.57 -2.78
CA ALA A 47 -5.09 -5.33 -1.59
C ALA A 47 -6.45 -6.03 -1.67
N TRP A 48 -7.11 -5.94 -2.83
CA TRP A 48 -8.39 -6.60 -3.05
C TRP A 48 -8.31 -8.12 -2.96
N ASN A 49 -7.27 -8.71 -3.56
CA ASN A 49 -7.03 -10.15 -3.47
C ASN A 49 -6.80 -10.61 -2.02
N ILE A 50 -6.12 -9.80 -1.21
CA ILE A 50 -5.94 -10.08 0.22
C ILE A 50 -7.29 -10.03 0.94
N VAL A 51 -8.09 -8.99 0.73
CA VAL A 51 -9.44 -8.86 1.33
C VAL A 51 -10.33 -10.04 0.94
N LEU A 52 -10.34 -10.43 -0.33
CA LEU A 52 -11.09 -11.61 -0.79
C LEU A 52 -10.59 -12.90 -0.15
N SER A 53 -9.27 -13.08 -0.04
CA SER A 53 -8.66 -14.24 0.61
C SER A 53 -9.05 -14.34 2.08
N GLU A 54 -9.03 -13.23 2.81
CA GLU A 54 -9.39 -13.19 4.24
C GLU A 54 -10.90 -13.39 4.46
N ARG A 55 -11.75 -12.82 3.58
CA ARG A 55 -13.19 -13.11 3.58
C ARG A 55 -13.48 -14.58 3.32
N ALA A 56 -12.78 -15.21 2.38
CA ALA A 56 -12.93 -16.64 2.09
C ALA A 56 -12.50 -17.54 3.27
N LYS A 57 -11.58 -17.05 4.12
CA LYS A 57 -11.16 -17.72 5.37
C LYS A 57 -12.12 -17.47 6.55
N GLY A 58 -13.21 -16.73 6.35
CA GLY A 58 -14.20 -16.45 7.38
C GLY A 58 -13.79 -15.38 8.40
N ARG A 59 -12.75 -14.58 8.12
CA ARG A 59 -12.45 -13.38 8.93
C ARG A 59 -13.29 -12.22 8.42
N THR A 60 -14.27 -11.81 9.22
CA THR A 60 -15.24 -10.74 8.91
C THR A 60 -14.78 -9.35 9.36
N ASP A 61 -13.59 -9.23 9.94
CA ASP A 61 -13.23 -8.09 10.79
C ASP A 61 -12.20 -7.14 10.13
N ILE A 62 -12.13 -7.13 8.79
CA ILE A 62 -11.27 -6.23 8.00
C ILE A 62 -11.99 -4.92 7.67
#